data_AF-A0A1V3P7L2-F1
#
_entry.id   AF-A0A1V3P7L2-F1
#
_cell.length_a   1.000
_cell.length_b   1.000
_cell.length_c   1.000
_cell.angle_alpha   90.00
_cell.angle_beta   90.00
_cell.angle_gamma   90.00
#
_symmetry.space_group_name_H-M   'P 1'
#
loop_
_entity.id
_entity.type
_entity.pdbx_description
1 polymer ?
#
loop_
_entity_poly.entity_id
_entity_poly.type
_entity_poly.pdbx_seq_one_letter_code
_entity_poly.pdbx_strand_id
1 'polypeptide(L)'
;MFVAYSYRLYPKDDYRKHYKELEEKYDVTFIFADEKITNMHIMKKIETYIRGSDFSIFDISGWNPNVTLELGFAMAIGDQWFIAIDPSKTDVNEVPSDLRGLDRIQYSSYTELAGKLAALLEQRYPKKARGTIDSYLEERRAEIRDLLAQNPGMTVVSMAQVLQIEVPVAQLALRPMYDSGELETTGNRKGMKYYLKGTVPQ
;
A
#
# COMPACT_ATOMS: atom_id res chain seq x y z
N MET A 1 9.31 -0.87 -1.42
CA MET A 1 9.85 -2.25 -1.32
C MET A 1 11.28 -2.25 -1.80
N PHE A 2 12.15 -3.00 -1.15
CA PHE A 2 13.56 -3.13 -1.57
C PHE A 2 13.75 -4.40 -2.39
N VAL A 3 14.51 -4.34 -3.48
CA VAL A 3 14.81 -5.50 -4.33
C VAL A 3 16.32 -5.64 -4.49
N ALA A 4 16.83 -6.80 -4.10
CA ALA A 4 18.20 -7.22 -4.31
C ALA A 4 18.26 -8.36 -5.32
N TYR A 5 19.15 -8.25 -6.31
CA TYR A 5 19.35 -9.28 -7.34
C TYR A 5 20.78 -9.23 -7.88
N SER A 6 21.19 -10.29 -8.58
CA SER A 6 22.52 -10.34 -9.17
C SER A 6 22.62 -9.56 -10.48
N TYR A 7 23.36 -8.45 -10.48
CA TYR A 7 23.71 -7.70 -11.70
C TYR A 7 24.57 -8.49 -12.69
N ARG A 8 25.16 -9.61 -12.27
CA ARG A 8 25.94 -10.49 -13.16
C ARG A 8 25.06 -11.47 -13.93
N LEU A 9 23.93 -11.87 -13.36
CA LEU A 9 23.04 -12.87 -13.96
C LEU A 9 21.99 -12.24 -14.86
N TYR A 10 21.52 -11.04 -14.51
CA TYR A 10 20.40 -10.41 -15.20
C TYR A 10 20.78 -9.02 -15.72
N PRO A 11 20.60 -8.78 -17.04
CA PRO A 11 20.64 -7.44 -17.59
C PRO A 11 19.64 -6.52 -16.87
N LYS A 12 20.07 -5.30 -16.55
CA LYS A 12 19.29 -4.34 -15.75
C LYS A 12 17.94 -4.01 -16.38
N ASP A 13 17.94 -3.73 -17.69
CA ASP A 13 16.75 -3.27 -18.39
C ASP A 13 15.66 -4.35 -18.44
N ASP A 14 16.05 -5.60 -18.68
CA ASP A 14 15.12 -6.72 -18.78
C ASP A 14 14.50 -7.06 -17.42
N TYR A 15 15.34 -7.17 -16.39
CA TYR A 15 14.87 -7.56 -15.05
C TYR A 15 13.96 -6.50 -14.43
N ARG A 16 14.34 -5.21 -14.52
CA ARG A 16 13.61 -4.12 -13.85
C ARG A 16 12.34 -3.68 -14.57
N LYS A 17 12.21 -3.94 -15.87
CA LYS A 17 11.03 -3.55 -16.65
C LYS A 17 9.73 -4.02 -15.99
N HIS A 18 9.71 -5.27 -15.53
CA HIS A 18 8.52 -5.86 -14.92
C HIS A 18 8.18 -5.31 -13.54
N TYR A 19 9.18 -4.85 -12.78
CA TYR A 19 8.94 -4.16 -11.52
C TYR A 19 8.28 -2.81 -11.78
N LYS A 20 8.75 -2.04 -12.77
CA LYS A 20 8.16 -0.75 -13.15
C LYS A 20 6.70 -0.87 -13.59
N GLU A 21 6.38 -1.89 -14.39
CA GLU A 21 4.99 -2.18 -14.80
C GLU A 21 4.08 -2.42 -13.58
N LEU A 22 4.62 -3.00 -12.49
CA LEU A 22 3.89 -3.23 -11.25
C LEU A 22 3.81 -1.97 -10.36
N GLU A 23 4.83 -1.09 -10.37
CA GLU A 23 4.78 0.21 -9.68
C GLU A 23 3.55 1.01 -10.10
N GLU A 24 3.35 1.15 -11.42
CA GLU A 24 2.21 1.89 -11.99
C GLU A 24 0.87 1.25 -11.63
N LYS A 25 0.81 -0.09 -11.62
CA LYS A 25 -0.44 -0.83 -11.41
C LYS A 25 -0.89 -0.82 -9.93
N TYR A 26 0.05 -0.85 -8.99
CA TYR A 26 -0.23 -1.00 -7.56
C TYR A 26 0.04 0.28 -6.74
N ASP A 27 0.50 1.37 -7.37
CA ASP A 27 0.89 2.62 -6.69
C ASP A 27 1.94 2.36 -5.61
N VAL A 28 2.98 1.62 -6.00
CA VAL A 28 4.09 1.21 -5.14
C VAL A 28 5.42 1.60 -5.77
N THR A 29 6.50 1.55 -4.99
CA THR A 29 7.86 1.77 -5.49
C THR A 29 8.78 0.61 -5.12
N PHE A 30 9.51 0.10 -6.10
CA PHE A 30 10.62 -0.82 -5.95
C PHE A 30 11.94 -0.07 -6.01
N ILE A 31 12.75 -0.24 -4.97
CA ILE A 31 14.03 0.46 -4.83
C ILE A 31 15.14 -0.55 -5.02
N PHE A 32 16.14 -0.20 -5.83
CA PHE A 32 17.32 -1.02 -6.08
C PHE A 32 18.59 -0.36 -5.52
N ALA A 33 19.56 -1.18 -5.10
CA ALA A 33 20.72 -0.70 -4.35
C ALA A 33 21.65 0.24 -5.15
N ASP A 34 21.61 0.23 -6.48
CA ASP A 34 22.46 1.05 -7.36
C ASP A 34 21.86 2.43 -7.72
N GLU A 35 20.63 2.74 -7.28
CA GLU A 35 19.92 3.94 -7.77
C GLU A 35 20.36 5.24 -7.10
N LYS A 36 20.93 5.18 -5.89
CA LYS A 36 21.44 6.36 -5.18
C LYS A 36 22.94 6.23 -4.94
N ILE A 37 23.75 7.14 -5.43
CA ILE A 37 25.17 7.20 -5.04
C ILE A 37 25.25 7.85 -3.65
N THR A 38 25.89 7.17 -2.69
CA THR A 38 26.07 7.68 -1.33
C THR A 38 27.52 7.45 -0.88
N ASN A 39 27.97 8.23 0.11
CA ASN A 39 29.27 8.05 0.77
C ASN A 39 29.22 7.04 1.94
N MET A 40 28.08 6.35 2.11
CA MET A 40 27.89 5.38 3.18
C MET A 40 28.59 4.07 2.86
N HIS A 41 29.05 3.37 3.91
CA HIS A 41 29.46 1.98 3.75
C HIS A 41 28.31 1.15 3.15
N ILE A 42 28.62 0.27 2.20
CA ILE A 42 27.62 -0.45 1.41
C ILE A 42 26.59 -1.18 2.28
N MET A 43 27.02 -1.86 3.34
CA MET A 43 26.10 -2.56 4.26
C MET A 43 25.19 -1.61 5.04
N LYS A 44 25.68 -0.42 5.41
CA LYS A 44 24.83 0.57 6.08
C LYS A 44 23.77 1.11 5.14
N LYS A 45 24.10 1.26 3.86
CA LYS A 45 23.16 1.66 2.81
C LYS A 45 22.07 0.60 2.61
N ILE A 46 22.45 -0.68 2.52
CA ILE A 46 21.49 -1.78 2.42
C ILE A 46 20.58 -1.84 3.65
N GLU A 47 21.13 -1.72 4.85
CA GLU A 47 20.35 -1.67 6.08
C GLU A 47 19.29 -0.55 6.03
N THR A 48 19.65 0.65 5.55
CA THR A 48 18.71 1.75 5.35
C THR A 48 17.59 1.38 4.38
N TYR A 49 17.89 0.71 3.27
CA TYR A 49 16.86 0.29 2.31
C TYR A 49 15.92 -0.77 2.88
N ILE A 50 16.44 -1.75 3.60
CA ILE A 50 15.65 -2.79 4.26
C ILE A 50 14.70 -2.15 5.28
N ARG A 51 15.23 -1.30 6.18
CA ARG A 51 14.42 -0.65 7.22
C ARG A 51 13.41 0.36 6.67
N GLY A 52 13.72 1.01 5.56
CA GLY A 52 12.84 1.99 4.91
C GLY A 52 11.78 1.37 3.99
N SER A 53 11.74 0.05 3.87
CA SER A 53 10.82 -0.66 2.97
C SER A 53 9.81 -1.49 3.75
N ASP A 54 8.56 -1.56 3.27
CA ASP A 54 7.50 -2.40 3.85
C ASP A 54 7.85 -3.88 3.89
N PHE A 55 8.61 -4.33 2.89
CA PHE A 55 9.30 -5.61 2.84
C PHE A 55 10.40 -5.57 1.77
N SER A 56 11.24 -6.60 1.79
CA SER A 56 12.35 -6.79 0.85
C SER A 56 12.20 -8.08 0.04
N ILE A 57 12.66 -8.09 -1.21
CA ILE A 57 12.73 -9.27 -2.06
C ILE A 57 14.21 -9.52 -2.40
N PHE A 58 14.68 -10.74 -2.14
CA PHE A 58 16.04 -11.17 -2.42
C PHE A 58 16.01 -12.26 -3.49
N ASP A 59 16.43 -11.91 -4.71
CA ASP A 59 16.67 -12.89 -5.76
C ASP A 59 18.06 -13.52 -5.58
N ILE A 60 18.05 -14.70 -4.95
CA ILE A 60 19.26 -15.45 -4.60
C ILE A 60 19.73 -16.36 -5.74
N SER A 61 19.22 -16.17 -6.96
CA SER A 61 19.62 -16.97 -8.12
C SER A 61 21.14 -17.02 -8.27
N GLY A 62 21.66 -18.22 -8.55
CA GLY A 62 23.10 -18.47 -8.73
C GLY A 62 23.98 -18.17 -7.51
N TRP A 63 23.41 -18.18 -6.29
CA TRP A 63 24.14 -17.99 -5.03
C TRP A 63 24.99 -16.71 -5.00
N ASN A 64 24.45 -15.60 -5.50
CA ASN A 64 25.20 -14.37 -5.48
C ASN A 64 25.60 -13.99 -4.04
N PRO A 65 26.91 -13.97 -3.71
CA PRO A 65 27.34 -13.85 -2.32
C PRO A 65 26.93 -12.52 -1.69
N ASN A 66 26.80 -11.46 -2.50
CA ASN A 66 26.33 -10.17 -2.02
C ASN A 66 24.84 -10.25 -1.65
N VAL A 67 23.99 -10.73 -2.56
CA VAL A 67 22.54 -10.84 -2.29
C VAL A 67 22.26 -11.80 -1.13
N THR A 68 22.99 -12.91 -1.03
CA THR A 68 22.88 -13.85 0.09
C THR A 68 23.28 -13.21 1.43
N LEU A 69 24.34 -12.39 1.43
CA LEU A 69 24.73 -11.61 2.62
C LEU A 69 23.64 -10.60 3.00
N GLU A 70 23.08 -9.88 2.02
CA GLU A 70 22.00 -8.91 2.23
C GLU A 70 20.74 -9.59 2.79
N LEU A 71 20.39 -10.80 2.31
CA LEU A 71 19.33 -11.63 2.87
C LEU A 71 19.63 -12.00 4.34
N GLY A 72 20.85 -12.45 4.65
CA GLY A 72 21.25 -12.75 6.02
C GLY A 72 21.10 -11.55 6.96
N PHE A 73 21.43 -10.34 6.49
CA PHE A 73 21.15 -9.10 7.24
C PHE A 73 19.65 -8.85 7.41
N ALA A 74 18.84 -9.04 6.38
CA ALA A 74 17.39 -8.89 6.48
C ALA A 74 16.79 -9.84 7.52
N MET A 75 17.20 -11.12 7.49
CA MET A 75 16.80 -12.14 8.47
C MET A 75 17.18 -11.75 9.91
N ALA A 76 18.33 -11.09 10.10
CA ALA A 76 18.75 -10.62 11.42
C ALA A 76 17.96 -9.38 11.91
N ILE A 77 17.42 -8.58 10.99
CA ILE A 77 16.72 -7.32 11.31
C ILE A 77 15.22 -7.55 11.52
N GLY A 78 14.61 -8.53 10.85
CA GLY A 78 13.21 -8.89 11.03
C GLY A 78 12.68 -9.85 9.98
N ASP A 79 11.35 -9.97 9.90
CA ASP A 79 10.69 -11.07 9.19
C ASP A 79 10.03 -10.65 7.86
N GLN A 80 10.17 -9.38 7.46
CA GLN A 80 9.49 -8.84 6.29
C GLN A 80 10.36 -8.95 5.03
N TRP A 81 10.63 -10.18 4.62
CA TRP A 81 11.43 -10.49 3.44
C TRP A 81 10.89 -11.71 2.70
N PHE A 82 11.15 -11.74 1.39
CA PHE A 82 10.80 -12.83 0.49
C PHE A 82 12.01 -13.23 -0.34
N ILE A 83 12.06 -14.50 -0.72
CA ILE A 83 13.09 -15.04 -1.59
C ILE A 83 12.50 -15.26 -2.98
N ALA A 84 13.23 -14.83 -4.01
CA ALA A 84 12.99 -15.20 -5.39
C ALA A 84 14.12 -16.11 -5.91
N ILE A 85 13.79 -17.05 -6.79
CA ILE A 85 14.77 -17.96 -7.37
C ILE A 85 14.39 -18.38 -8.80
N ASP A 86 15.36 -18.32 -9.70
CA ASP A 86 15.35 -19.01 -10.99
C ASP A 86 16.11 -20.35 -10.85
N PRO A 87 15.41 -21.50 -10.86
CA PRO A 87 16.04 -22.82 -10.77
C PRO A 87 16.95 -23.14 -11.96
N SER A 88 16.79 -22.47 -13.11
CA SER A 88 17.69 -22.67 -14.24
C SER A 88 19.07 -22.04 -14.00
N LYS A 89 19.16 -21.11 -13.04
CA LYS A 89 20.38 -20.40 -12.66
C LYS A 89 20.95 -20.89 -11.33
N THR A 90 20.27 -21.81 -10.66
CA THR A 90 20.60 -22.22 -9.29
C THR A 90 20.38 -23.71 -9.14
N ASP A 91 21.41 -24.46 -8.79
CA ASP A 91 21.21 -25.85 -8.40
C ASP A 91 20.42 -25.89 -7.09
N VAL A 92 19.20 -26.44 -7.16
CA VAL A 92 18.28 -26.53 -6.03
C VAL A 92 18.83 -27.44 -4.92
N ASN A 93 19.74 -28.35 -5.26
CA ASN A 93 20.41 -29.22 -4.30
C ASN A 93 21.46 -28.46 -3.48
N GLU A 94 21.99 -27.36 -4.02
CA GLU A 94 22.94 -26.48 -3.33
C GLU A 94 22.24 -25.47 -2.40
N VAL A 95 20.91 -25.42 -2.40
CA VAL A 95 20.16 -24.62 -1.43
C VAL A 95 20.46 -25.12 -0.02
N PRO A 96 21.03 -24.29 0.88
CA PRO A 96 21.22 -24.65 2.28
C PRO A 96 19.91 -25.15 2.85
N SER A 97 19.95 -26.22 3.65
CA SER A 97 18.76 -26.84 4.26
C SER A 97 17.89 -25.81 4.99
N ASP A 98 18.52 -24.80 5.59
CA ASP A 98 17.86 -23.71 6.32
C ASP A 98 16.97 -22.83 5.42
N LEU A 99 17.28 -22.73 4.12
CA LEU A 99 16.48 -21.98 3.14
C LEU A 99 15.46 -22.86 2.40
N ARG A 100 15.58 -24.20 2.44
CA ARG A 100 14.65 -25.11 1.74
C ARG A 100 13.25 -25.12 2.35
N GLY A 101 13.14 -24.84 3.65
CA GLY A 101 11.86 -24.81 4.38
C GLY A 101 11.08 -23.49 4.21
N LEU A 102 11.66 -22.50 3.55
CA LEU A 102 11.03 -21.19 3.33
C LEU A 102 10.24 -21.20 2.02
N ASP A 103 9.06 -20.58 2.06
CA ASP A 103 8.28 -20.34 0.85
C ASP A 103 9.01 -19.31 -0.04
N ARG A 104 8.94 -19.53 -1.35
CA ARG A 104 9.78 -18.80 -2.32
C ARG A 104 9.05 -18.53 -3.62
N ILE A 105 9.35 -17.36 -4.18
CA ILE A 105 8.94 -16.98 -5.53
C ILE A 105 9.88 -17.68 -6.51
N GLN A 106 9.58 -18.93 -6.81
CA GLN A 106 10.27 -19.66 -7.88
C GLN A 106 9.76 -19.16 -9.24
N TYR A 107 10.60 -18.96 -10.24
CA TYR A 107 10.15 -18.55 -11.57
C TYR A 107 11.06 -19.09 -12.68
N SER A 108 10.53 -19.21 -13.89
CA SER A 108 11.26 -19.66 -15.09
C SER A 108 11.28 -18.61 -16.21
N SER A 109 10.52 -17.53 -16.03
CA SER A 109 10.46 -16.39 -16.95
C SER A 109 10.13 -15.11 -16.19
N TYR A 110 10.44 -13.96 -16.78
CA TYR A 110 10.09 -12.69 -16.17
C TYR A 110 8.58 -12.43 -16.11
N THR A 111 7.81 -12.97 -17.06
CA THR A 111 6.34 -12.93 -17.00
C THR A 111 5.80 -13.69 -15.79
N GLU A 112 6.39 -14.86 -15.50
CA GLU A 112 6.02 -15.64 -14.30
C GLU A 112 6.42 -14.91 -13.02
N LEU A 113 7.64 -14.34 -12.98
CA LEU A 113 8.09 -13.50 -11.86
C LEU A 113 7.11 -12.35 -11.62
N ALA A 114 6.74 -11.60 -12.67
CA ALA A 114 5.80 -10.49 -12.59
C ALA A 114 4.43 -10.93 -12.06
N GLY A 115 3.93 -12.08 -12.50
CA GLY A 115 2.66 -12.66 -12.03
C GLY A 115 2.70 -13.01 -10.53
N LYS A 116 3.80 -13.61 -10.05
CA LYS A 116 3.96 -13.95 -8.63
C LYS A 116 4.17 -12.72 -7.76
N LEU A 117 4.89 -11.72 -8.24
CA LEU A 117 5.01 -10.42 -7.58
C LEU A 117 3.65 -9.74 -7.49
N ALA A 118 2.85 -9.75 -8.56
CA ALA A 118 1.49 -9.20 -8.54
C ALA A 118 0.60 -9.89 -7.49
N ALA A 119 0.66 -11.22 -7.40
CA ALA A 119 -0.08 -11.97 -6.38
C ALA A 119 0.37 -11.62 -4.96
N LEU A 120 1.68 -11.46 -4.73
CA LEU A 120 2.23 -11.00 -3.46
C LEU A 120 1.73 -9.59 -3.10
N LEU A 121 1.73 -8.68 -4.07
CA LEU A 121 1.21 -7.32 -3.88
C LEU A 121 -0.29 -7.32 -3.59
N GLU A 122 -1.08 -8.14 -4.26
CA GLU A 122 -2.52 -8.27 -4.00
C GLU A 122 -2.82 -8.85 -2.62
N GLN A 123 -2.02 -9.80 -2.15
CA GLN A 123 -2.17 -10.34 -0.79
C GLN A 123 -1.87 -9.28 0.27
N ARG A 124 -0.83 -8.47 0.04
CA ARG A 124 -0.31 -7.53 1.04
C ARG A 124 -0.98 -6.17 1.02
N TYR A 125 -1.31 -5.72 -0.17
CA TYR A 125 -2.06 -4.51 -0.46
C TYR A 125 -3.30 -4.92 -1.26
N PRO A 126 -4.23 -5.68 -0.62
CA PRO A 126 -5.49 -5.95 -1.26
C PRO A 126 -6.06 -4.61 -1.68
N LYS A 127 -6.40 -4.48 -2.96
CA LYS A 127 -7.11 -3.29 -3.43
C LYS A 127 -8.31 -3.16 -2.52
N LYS A 128 -8.27 -2.23 -1.56
CA LYS A 128 -9.50 -1.60 -1.08
C LYS A 128 -10.13 -1.18 -2.39
N ALA A 129 -11.25 -1.81 -2.76
CA ALA A 129 -11.97 -1.46 -3.98
C ALA A 129 -11.93 0.06 -4.02
N ARG A 130 -11.26 0.65 -5.02
CA ARG A 130 -11.22 2.10 -5.14
C ARG A 130 -12.68 2.49 -5.12
N GLY A 131 -13.13 3.02 -3.99
CA GLY A 131 -14.52 3.37 -3.85
C GLY A 131 -14.82 4.29 -5.01
N THR A 132 -15.88 4.01 -5.77
CA THR A 132 -16.39 5.03 -6.68
C THR A 132 -16.63 6.30 -5.85
N ILE A 133 -16.61 7.46 -6.51
CA ILE A 133 -16.99 8.73 -5.86
C ILE A 133 -18.31 8.54 -5.10
N ASP A 134 -19.24 7.75 -5.65
CA ASP A 134 -20.50 7.39 -5.00
C ASP A 134 -20.30 6.65 -3.68
N SER A 135 -19.50 5.57 -3.64
CA SER A 135 -19.25 4.84 -2.39
C SER A 135 -18.51 5.68 -1.34
N TYR A 136 -17.58 6.54 -1.75
CA TYR A 136 -16.95 7.49 -0.83
C TYR A 136 -17.98 8.46 -0.24
N LEU A 137 -18.89 8.98 -1.07
CA LEU A 137 -19.96 9.85 -0.59
C LEU A 137 -20.99 9.11 0.28
N GLU A 138 -21.25 7.83 0.03
CA GLU A 138 -22.09 7.00 0.92
C GLU A 138 -21.46 6.78 2.29
N GLU A 139 -20.15 6.50 2.35
CA GLU A 139 -19.42 6.39 3.62
C GLU A 139 -19.50 7.72 4.40
N ARG A 140 -19.25 8.86 3.73
CA ARG A 140 -19.37 10.18 4.37
C ARG A 140 -20.80 10.49 4.81
N ARG A 141 -21.83 10.04 4.08
CA ARG A 141 -23.23 10.14 4.50
C ARG A 141 -23.50 9.37 5.79
N ALA A 142 -23.00 8.14 5.88
CA ALA A 142 -23.15 7.32 7.08
C ALA A 142 -22.49 7.99 8.30
N GLU A 143 -21.26 8.48 8.13
CA GLU A 143 -20.56 9.19 9.21
C GLU A 143 -21.26 10.49 9.64
N ILE A 144 -21.79 11.27 8.69
CA ILE A 144 -22.60 12.47 9.00
C ILE A 144 -23.85 12.09 9.78
N ARG A 145 -24.52 10.98 9.42
CA ARG A 145 -25.70 10.48 10.14
C ARG A 145 -25.35 10.14 11.59
N ASP A 146 -24.27 9.39 11.80
CA ASP A 146 -23.81 9.01 13.14
C ASP A 146 -23.42 10.23 13.99
N LEU A 147 -22.76 11.19 13.36
CA LEU A 147 -22.36 12.45 13.99
C LEU A 147 -23.57 13.28 14.45
N LEU A 148 -24.60 13.39 13.60
CA LEU A 148 -25.85 14.08 13.94
C LEU A 148 -26.70 13.33 14.97
N ALA A 149 -26.62 12.00 15.00
CA ALA A 149 -27.26 11.19 16.05
C ALA A 149 -26.64 11.45 17.42
N GLN A 150 -25.31 11.60 17.49
CA GLN A 150 -24.58 11.87 18.73
C GLN A 150 -24.64 13.34 19.14
N ASN A 151 -24.62 14.25 18.17
CA ASN A 151 -24.57 15.69 18.38
C ASN A 151 -25.60 16.39 17.47
N PRO A 152 -26.88 16.44 17.86
CA PRO A 152 -27.91 17.13 17.07
C PRO A 152 -27.63 18.62 16.94
N GLY A 153 -27.97 19.20 15.78
CA GLY A 153 -27.88 20.65 15.55
C GLY A 153 -26.50 21.15 15.14
N MET A 154 -25.71 20.31 14.46
CA MET A 154 -24.41 20.70 13.93
C MET A 154 -24.52 21.48 12.61
N THR A 155 -23.54 22.35 12.37
CA THR A 155 -23.38 23.05 11.09
C THR A 155 -22.53 22.23 10.13
N VAL A 156 -22.69 22.44 8.82
CA VAL A 156 -21.86 21.74 7.82
C VAL A 156 -20.36 21.98 8.01
N VAL A 157 -19.98 23.17 8.50
CA VAL A 157 -18.58 23.51 8.80
C VAL A 157 -18.05 22.69 9.98
N SER A 158 -18.82 22.59 11.07
CA SER A 158 -18.42 21.75 12.21
C SER A 158 -18.37 20.27 11.85
N MET A 159 -19.28 19.78 10.99
CA MET A 159 -19.25 18.40 10.51
C MET A 159 -17.99 18.13 9.67
N ALA A 160 -17.68 19.03 8.73
CA ALA A 160 -16.48 18.96 7.91
C ALA A 160 -15.19 18.95 8.77
N GLN A 161 -15.14 19.79 9.81
CA GLN A 161 -14.01 19.85 10.72
C GLN A 161 -13.84 18.56 11.55
N VAL A 162 -14.93 17.99 12.09
CA VAL A 162 -14.85 16.75 12.88
C VAL A 162 -14.47 15.56 12.00
N LEU A 163 -15.04 15.47 10.80
CA LEU A 163 -14.74 14.40 9.84
C LEU A 163 -13.41 14.62 9.11
N GLN A 164 -12.73 15.74 9.34
CA GLN A 164 -11.48 16.13 8.66
C GLN A 164 -11.59 16.09 7.14
N ILE A 165 -12.71 16.60 6.60
CA ILE A 165 -12.98 16.71 5.17
C ILE A 165 -13.20 18.16 4.76
N GLU A 166 -13.06 18.43 3.47
CA GLU A 166 -13.36 19.73 2.87
C GLU A 166 -14.87 20.04 2.94
N VAL A 167 -15.24 21.30 3.20
CA VAL A 167 -16.64 21.72 3.32
C VAL A 167 -17.48 21.37 2.08
N PRO A 168 -16.98 21.55 0.83
CA PRO A 168 -17.70 21.10 -0.36
C PRO A 168 -18.00 19.59 -0.38
N VAL A 169 -17.11 18.76 0.18
CA VAL A 169 -17.33 17.30 0.27
C VAL A 169 -18.45 16.99 1.26
N ALA A 170 -18.41 17.63 2.43
CA ALA A 170 -19.50 17.50 3.42
C ALA A 170 -20.84 17.94 2.83
N GLN A 171 -20.87 19.02 2.05
CA GLN A 171 -22.07 19.49 1.34
C GLN A 171 -22.58 18.49 0.31
N LEU A 172 -21.69 17.90 -0.49
CA LEU A 172 -22.04 16.89 -1.50
C LEU A 172 -22.60 15.60 -0.85
N ALA A 173 -22.03 15.17 0.26
CA ALA A 173 -22.54 14.03 1.02
C ALA A 173 -23.92 14.34 1.61
N LEU A 174 -24.09 15.53 2.21
CA LEU A 174 -25.28 15.91 2.96
C LEU A 174 -26.50 16.23 2.08
N ARG A 175 -26.29 16.75 0.87
CA ARG A 175 -27.37 17.24 -0.01
C ARG A 175 -28.43 16.16 -0.33
N PRO A 176 -28.09 14.92 -0.71
CA PRO A 176 -29.08 13.86 -0.91
C PRO A 176 -29.88 13.50 0.34
N MET A 177 -29.28 13.57 1.54
CA MET A 177 -29.99 13.31 2.80
C MET A 177 -31.01 14.42 3.11
N TYR A 178 -30.67 15.67 2.78
CA TYR A 178 -31.60 16.79 2.89
C TYR A 178 -32.73 16.69 1.85
N ASP A 179 -32.39 16.42 0.58
CA ASP A 179 -33.36 16.34 -0.52
C ASP A 179 -34.33 15.16 -0.38
N SER A 180 -33.91 14.06 0.25
CA SER A 180 -34.76 12.90 0.58
C SER A 180 -35.63 13.09 1.83
N GLY A 181 -35.41 14.18 2.60
CA GLY A 181 -36.13 14.46 3.84
C GLY A 181 -35.66 13.67 5.06
N GLU A 182 -34.45 13.08 5.02
CA GLU A 182 -33.80 12.48 6.20
C GLU A 182 -33.34 13.54 7.22
N LEU A 183 -33.11 14.78 6.76
CA LEU A 183 -32.62 15.89 7.57
C LEU A 183 -33.64 17.02 7.71
N GLU A 184 -33.67 17.60 8.90
CA GLU A 184 -34.38 18.85 9.21
C GLU A 184 -33.37 19.95 9.50
N THR A 185 -33.74 21.22 9.27
CA THR A 185 -32.85 22.36 9.50
C THR A 185 -33.48 23.45 10.33
N THR A 186 -32.65 24.16 11.09
CA THR A 186 -33.06 25.40 11.77
C THR A 186 -32.05 26.52 11.52
N GLY A 187 -32.53 27.77 11.49
CA GLY A 187 -31.71 28.97 11.31
C GLY A 187 -31.52 29.41 9.85
N ASN A 188 -30.79 30.53 9.68
CA ASN A 188 -30.54 31.15 8.38
C ASN A 188 -29.23 30.66 7.75
N ARG A 189 -29.09 30.81 6.42
CA ARG A 189 -28.01 30.28 5.56
C ARG A 189 -26.59 30.21 6.16
N LYS A 190 -26.11 31.23 6.88
CA LYS A 190 -24.73 31.27 7.42
C LYS A 190 -24.52 30.49 8.72
N GLY A 191 -25.59 30.03 9.38
CA GLY A 191 -25.56 29.29 10.64
C GLY A 191 -26.58 28.16 10.68
N MET A 192 -26.93 27.63 9.51
CA MET A 192 -27.93 26.56 9.38
C MET A 192 -27.44 25.32 10.12
N LYS A 193 -28.26 24.86 11.06
CA LYS A 193 -28.03 23.66 11.86
C LYS A 193 -28.84 22.52 11.28
N TYR A 194 -28.23 21.35 11.17
CA TYR A 194 -28.85 20.14 10.67
C TYR A 194 -29.19 19.19 11.81
N TYR A 195 -30.33 18.52 11.68
CA TYR A 195 -30.85 17.53 12.62
C TYR A 195 -31.32 16.33 11.81
N LEU A 196 -31.27 15.14 12.40
CA LEU A 196 -32.01 14.01 11.86
C LEU A 196 -33.51 14.28 12.03
N LYS A 197 -34.32 13.80 11.09
CA LYS A 197 -35.77 13.98 11.14
C LYS A 197 -36.36 13.60 12.51
N GLY A 198 -37.11 14.53 13.10
CA GLY A 198 -37.76 14.33 14.40
C GLY A 198 -36.87 14.56 15.62
N THR A 199 -35.62 15.03 15.44
CA THR A 199 -34.71 15.36 16.55
C THR A 199 -34.52 16.86 16.76
N VAL A 200 -35.25 17.70 16.01
CA VAL A 200 -35.28 19.15 16.23
C VAL A 200 -35.89 19.45 17.61
N PRO A 201 -35.20 20.21 18.48
CA PRO A 201 -35.77 20.65 19.75
C PRO A 201 -37.03 21.50 19.52
N GLN A 202 -38.12 21.18 20.23
CA GLN A 202 -39.38 21.95 20.22
C GLN A 202 -39.26 23.26 20.98
#